data_AF-A0AAP0G1R4-F1
#
_entry.id   AF-A0AAP0G1R4-F1
#
_cell.length_a   1.000
_cell.length_b   1.000
_cell.length_c   1.000
_cell.angle_alpha   90.00
_cell.angle_beta   90.00
_cell.angle_gamma   90.00
#
_symmetry.space_group_name_H-M   'P 1'
#
loop_
_entity.id
_entity.type
_entity.pdbx_description
1 polymer ?
#
loop_
_entity_poly.entity_id
_entity_poly.type
_entity_poly.pdbx_seq_one_letter_code
_entity_poly.pdbx_strand_id
1 'polypeptide(L)' 'MLYGLECWVVNCVHEQKMGVAEMRMLRWMCGHTRLDKIRNESISDKTGVAPIAEKMQEAHLKMVWTRTKETIKSTC' A
#
# COMPACT_ATOMS: atom_id res chain seq x y z
N MET A 1 -9.51 18.11 18.16
CA MET A 1 -9.74 16.69 17.81
C MET A 1 -8.72 16.27 16.73
N LEU A 2 -7.51 15.89 17.14
CA LEU A 2 -6.40 15.49 16.25
C LEU A 2 -6.26 13.96 16.07
N TYR A 3 -6.91 13.18 16.94
CA TYR A 3 -6.74 11.73 17.01
C TYR A 3 -7.10 10.99 15.71
N GLY A 4 -8.10 11.49 14.97
CA GLY A 4 -8.50 10.90 13.69
C GLY A 4 -7.43 11.01 12.61
N LEU A 5 -6.63 12.08 12.62
CA LEU A 5 -5.53 12.28 11.67
C LEU A 5 -4.30 11.49 12.09
N GLU A 6 -3.99 11.44 13.39
CA GLU A 6 -2.87 10.66 13.92
C GLU A 6 -3.05 9.16 13.69
N CYS A 7 -4.25 8.63 13.93
CA CYS A 7 -4.58 7.23 13.66
C CYS A 7 -4.43 6.89 12.16
N TRP A 8 -4.76 7.84 11.28
CA TRP A 8 -4.59 7.69 9.85
C TRP A 8 -3.12 7.65 9.42
N VAL A 9 -2.32 8.61 9.87
CA VAL A 9 -0.87 8.67 9.58
C VAL A 9 -0.15 7.42 10.08
N VAL A 10 -0.52 6.92 11.27
CA VAL A 10 0.02 5.67 11.81
C VAL A 10 -0.27 4.49 10.88
N ASN A 11 -1.47 4.37 10.32
CA ASN A 11 -1.80 3.31 9.38
C ASN A 11 -0.98 3.42 8.09
N CYS A 12 -0.81 4.60 7.50
CA CYS A 12 0.00 4.78 6.30
C CYS A 12 1.48 4.39 6.48
N VAL A 13 2.06 4.67 7.66
CA VAL A 13 3.44 4.25 7.97
C VAL A 13 3.54 2.73 8.09
N HIS A 14 2.52 2.08 8.67
CA HIS A 14 2.48 0.61 8.74
C HIS A 14 2.32 0.00 7.35
N GLU A 15 1.45 0.54 6.49
CA GLU A 15 1.27 0.11 5.10
C GLU A 15 2.59 0.18 4.31
N GLN A 16 3.33 1.29 4.43
CA GLN A 16 4.63 1.44 3.78
C GLN A 16 5.66 0.42 4.27
N LYS A 17 5.73 0.20 5.59
CA LYS A 17 6.64 -0.81 6.18
C LYS A 17 6.32 -2.22 5.69
N MET A 18 5.04 -2.55 5.56
CA MET A 18 4.59 -3.83 5.03
C MET A 18 5.00 -4.02 3.56
N GLY A 19 4.84 -2.99 2.72
CA GLY A 19 5.28 -3.05 1.32
C GLY A 19 6.80 -3.25 1.16
N VAL A 20 7.60 -2.63 2.03
CA VAL A 20 9.07 -2.83 2.04
C VAL A 20 9.43 -4.26 2.49
N ALA A 21 8.76 -4.79 3.51
CA ALA A 21 8.99 -6.15 3.99
C ALA A 21 8.62 -7.19 2.92
N GLU A 22 7.48 -7.02 2.24
CA GLU A 22 7.03 -7.87 1.14
C GLU A 22 8.03 -7.87 -0.02
N MET A 23 8.41 -6.70 -0.52
CA MET A 23 9.38 -6.59 -1.61
C MET A 23 10.75 -7.20 -1.24
N ARG A 24 11.14 -7.09 0.03
CA ARG A 24 12.33 -7.77 0.53
C ARG A 24 12.17 -9.29 0.51
N MET A 25 11.03 -9.82 0.93
CA MET A 25 10.75 -11.26 0.89
C MET A 25 10.72 -11.80 -0.55
N LEU A 26 10.03 -11.12 -1.47
CA LEU A 26 9.96 -11.50 -2.88
C LEU A 26 11.36 -11.54 -3.53
N ARG A 27 12.19 -10.53 -3.24
CA ARG A 27 13.60 -10.52 -3.68
C ARG A 27 14.38 -11.72 -3.16
N TRP A 28 14.25 -12.04 -1.87
CA TRP A 28 14.90 -13.20 -1.27
C TRP A 28 14.43 -14.52 -1.90
N MET A 29 13.12 -14.69 -2.14
CA MET A 29 12.57 -15.88 -2.77
C MET A 29 13.06 -16.07 -4.21
N CYS A 30 13.20 -15.00 -4.98
CA CYS A 30 13.71 -15.04 -6.34
C CYS A 30 15.25 -15.07 -6.43
N GLY A 31 15.96 -15.05 -5.30
CA GLY A 31 17.43 -14.98 -5.26
C GLY A 31 17.99 -13.65 -5.79
N HIS A 32 17.18 -12.61 -5.87
CA HIS A 32 17.57 -11.30 -6.36
C HIS A 32 18.28 -10.51 -5.28
N THR A 33 19.50 -10.09 -5.59
CA THR A 33 20.35 -9.29 -4.74
C THR A 33 20.22 -7.80 -5.06
N ARG A 34 20.78 -6.94 -4.21
CA ARG A 34 20.81 -5.49 -4.45
C ARG A 34 21.64 -5.11 -5.67
N LEU A 35 22.47 -6.02 -6.19
CA LEU A 35 23.31 -5.83 -7.38
C LEU A 35 22.52 -5.95 -8.68
N ASP A 36 21.45 -6.73 -8.69
CA ASP A 36 20.66 -6.97 -9.90
C ASP A 36 19.96 -5.71 -10.40
N LYS A 37 19.79 -4.68 -9.54
CA LYS A 37 19.13 -3.39 -9.85
C LYS A 37 17.76 -3.56 -10.53
N ILE A 38 17.11 -4.70 -10.30
CA ILE A 38 15.81 -5.04 -10.87
C ILE A 38 14.74 -4.11 -10.27
N ARG A 39 13.90 -3.53 -11.14
CA ARG A 39 12.75 -2.71 -10.72
C ARG A 39 11.75 -3.58 -9.96
N ASN A 40 11.18 -3.03 -8.89
CA ASN A 40 10.18 -3.73 -8.07
C ASN A 40 8.99 -4.23 -8.91
N GLU A 41 8.56 -3.45 -9.91
CA GLU A 41 7.51 -3.80 -10.87
C GLU A 41 7.80 -5.15 -11.56
N SER A 42 9.03 -5.34 -12.06
CA SER A 42 9.41 -6.58 -12.73
C SER A 42 9.52 -7.81 -11.80
N ILE A 43 9.65 -7.59 -10.48
CA ILE A 43 9.58 -8.66 -9.48
C ILE A 43 8.13 -9.06 -9.24
N SER A 44 7.23 -8.07 -9.15
CA SER A 44 5.79 -8.30 -9.09
C SER A 44 5.28 -9.06 -10.31
N ASP A 45 5.66 -8.63 -11.52
CA ASP A 45 5.21 -9.26 -12.76
C ASP A 45 5.67 -10.72 -12.86
N LYS A 46 6.91 -11.00 -12.46
CA LYS A 46 7.44 -12.37 -12.46
C LYS A 46 6.80 -13.28 -11.40
N THR A 47 6.41 -12.72 -10.27
CA THR A 47 5.77 -13.47 -9.18
C THR A 47 4.27 -13.56 -9.34
N GLY A 48 3.67 -12.72 -10.21
CA GLY A 48 2.23 -12.58 -10.38
C GLY A 48 1.53 -11.97 -9.15
N VAL A 49 2.30 -11.45 -8.18
CA VAL A 49 1.78 -10.90 -6.94
C VAL A 49 1.64 -9.39 -7.09
N ALA A 50 0.41 -8.89 -6.99
CA ALA A 50 0.16 -7.47 -6.82
C ALA A 50 0.67 -7.04 -5.43
N PRO A 51 1.50 -5.98 -5.33
CA PRO A 51 2.05 -5.54 -4.04
C PRO A 51 0.94 -5.28 -3.02
N ILE A 52 1.09 -5.78 -1.80
CA ILE A 52 0.16 -5.53 -0.69
C ILE A 52 -0.01 -4.03 -0.45
N ALA A 53 1.06 -3.24 -0.65
CA ALA A 53 0.99 -1.79 -0.56
C ALA A 53 -0.02 -1.17 -1.54
N GLU A 54 -0.13 -1.70 -2.76
CA GLU A 54 -1.09 -1.22 -3.77
C GLU A 54 -2.52 -1.59 -3.37
N LYS A 55 -2.74 -2.82 -2.90
CA LYS A 55 -4.03 -3.28 -2.36
C LYS A 55 -4.50 -2.44 -1.17
N MET A 56 -3.58 -2.10 -0.27
CA MET A 56 -3.87 -1.25 0.89
C MET A 56 -4.20 0.17 0.44
N GLN A 57 -3.46 0.72 -0.51
CA GLN A 57 -3.73 2.05 -1.06
C GLN A 57 -5.10 2.09 -1.77
N GLU A 58 -5.47 1.07 -2.55
CA GLU A 58 -6.80 0.96 -3.16
C GLU A 58 -7.91 0.90 -2.11
N ALA A 59 -7.76 0.08 -1.07
CA ALA A 59 -8.72 -0.01 0.03
C ALA A 59 -8.86 1.35 0.74
N HIS A 60 -7.74 2.06 0.89
CA HIS A 60 -7.71 3.36 1.52
C HIS A 60 -8.39 4.45 0.65
N LEU A 61 -8.09 4.48 -0.65
CA LEU A 61 -8.78 5.35 -1.61
C LEU A 61 -10.29 5.07 -1.64
N LYS A 62 -10.69 3.81 -1.53
CA LYS A 62 -12.10 3.39 -1.48
C LYS A 62 -12.79 3.89 -0.21
N MET A 63 -12.16 3.77 0.96
CA MET A 63 -12.66 4.30 2.24
C MET A 63 -12.84 5.82 2.20
N VAL A 64 -11.87 6.54 1.63
CA VAL A 64 -11.98 8.00 1.46
C VAL A 64 -13.13 8.34 0.51
N TRP A 65 -13.24 7.64 -0.61
CA TRP A 65 -14.31 7.84 -1.59
C TRP A 65 -15.71 7.56 -1.07
N THR A 66 -15.90 6.54 -0.23
CA THR A 66 -17.22 6.26 0.37
C THR A 66 -17.60 7.35 1.37
N ARG A 67 -16.64 7.79 2.19
CA ARG A 67 -16.85 8.84 3.19
C ARG A 67 -17.18 10.19 2.54
N THR A 68 -16.48 10.56 1.46
CA THR A 68 -16.79 11.79 0.71
C THR A 68 -18.16 11.72 0.02
N LYS A 69 -18.53 10.57 -0.57
CA LYS A 69 -19.87 10.36 -1.15
C LYS A 69 -20.99 10.52 -0.12
N GLU A 70 -20.81 9.98 1.08
CA GLU A 70 -21.78 10.12 2.18
C GLU A 70 -21.90 11.57 2.67
N THR A 71 -20.77 12.28 2.74
CA THR A 71 -20.76 13.69 3.18
C THR A 71 -21.43 14.60 2.14
N ILE A 72 -21.21 14.34 0.84
CA ILE A 72 -21.86 15.06 -0.26
C ILE A 72 -23.37 14.78 -0.31
N LYS A 73 -23.80 13.53 -0.04
CA LYS A 73 -25.22 13.17 0.02
C LYS A 73 -25.97 13.74 1.23
N SER A 74 -25.28 14.08 2.33
CA SER A 74 -25.92 14.68 3.50
C SER A 74 -25.98 16.21 3.46
N THR A 75 -25.26 16.84 2.51
CA THR A 75 -25.28 18.30 2.30
C THR A 75 -26.18 18.75 1.13
N CYS A 76 -26.71 17.82 0.33
CA CYS A 76 -27.79 18.02 -0.64
C CYS A 76 -29.10 17.47 -0.08
#